data_AF-A0A930HT28-F1
#
_entry.id   AF-A0A930HT28-F1
#
_cell.length_a   1.000
_cell.length_b   1.000
_cell.length_c   1.000
_cell.angle_alpha   90.00
_cell.angle_beta   90.00
_cell.angle_gamma   90.00
#
_symmetry.space_group_name_H-M   'P 1'
#
loop_
_entity.id
_entity.type
_entity.pdbx_description
1 polymer ?
#
loop_
_entity_poly.entity_id
_entity_poly.type
_entity_poly.pdbx_seq_one_letter_code
_entity_poly.pdbx_strand_id
1 'polypeptide(L)'
;MQRLRYLYILVLALLGLGGQAVAQRVSIQTHLDRSEIRIGERAAIEMTIRTDNLAATRFHLVEDSTGTERFRILEFGALDTINVGGTIQEIKARMIITSFDSTLIT
;
A
#
# COMPACT_ATOMS: atom_id res chain seq x y z
N MET A 1 -7.39 52.04 11.76
CA MET A 1 -6.92 51.20 10.63
C MET A 1 -6.28 49.87 11.05
N GLN A 2 -5.54 49.78 12.16
CA GLN A 2 -4.87 48.53 12.56
C GLN A 2 -5.83 47.35 12.85
N ARG A 3 -6.97 47.58 13.52
CA ARG A 3 -7.98 46.55 13.81
C ARG A 3 -8.56 45.88 12.55
N LEU A 4 -8.76 46.67 11.49
CA LEU A 4 -9.24 46.16 10.19
C LEU A 4 -8.18 45.28 9.51
N ARG A 5 -6.90 45.64 9.64
CA ARG A 5 -5.78 44.85 9.10
C ARG A 5 -5.66 43.49 9.77
N TYR A 6 -5.82 43.41 11.09
CA TYR A 6 -5.82 42.14 11.81
C TYR A 6 -7.02 41.25 11.43
N LEU A 7 -8.18 41.86 11.14
CA LEU A 7 -9.36 41.14 10.68
C LEU A 7 -9.12 40.45 9.33
N TYR A 8 -8.49 41.15 8.37
CA TYR A 8 -8.14 40.56 7.07
C TYR A 8 -7.13 39.43 7.20
N ILE A 9 -6.13 39.57 8.07
CA ILE A 9 -5.13 38.53 8.32
C ILE A 9 -5.79 37.30 8.95
N LEU A 10 -6.73 37.50 9.88
CA LEU A 10 -7.49 36.42 10.50
C LEU A 10 -8.35 35.65 9.47
N VAL A 11 -9.04 36.38 8.59
CA VAL A 11 -9.87 35.77 7.52
C VAL A 11 -9.00 34.99 6.53
N LEU A 12 -7.84 35.52 6.15
CA LEU A 12 -6.90 34.83 5.27
C LEU A 12 -6.34 33.55 5.91
N ALA A 13 -6.03 33.61 7.21
CA ALA A 13 -5.56 32.45 7.97
C ALA A 13 -6.64 31.37 8.11
N LEU A 14 -7.90 31.76 8.33
CA LEU A 14 -9.04 30.83 8.40
C LEU A 14 -9.33 30.16 7.05
N LEU A 15 -9.19 30.88 5.93
CA LEU A 15 -9.33 30.31 4.58
C LEU A 15 -8.19 29.35 4.23
N GLY A 16 -6.96 29.61 4.70
CA GLY A 16 -5.80 28.75 4.47
C GLY A 16 -5.82 27.42 5.24
N LEU A 17 -6.56 27.34 6.34
CA LEU A 17 -6.68 26.12 7.17
C LEU A 17 -7.72 25.11 6.65
N GLY A 18 -8.50 25.48 5.63
CA GLY A 18 -9.58 24.65 5.06
C GLY A 18 -9.12 23.60 4.04
N GLY A 19 -7.82 23.38 3.86
CA GLY A 19 -7.29 22.31 3.02
C GLY A 19 -7.73 20.96 3.57
N GLN A 20 -8.81 20.41 3.01
CA GLN A 20 -9.40 19.17 3.48
C GLN A 20 -8.38 18.04 3.33
N ALA A 21 -7.90 17.51 4.45
CA ALA A 21 -7.22 16.23 4.47
C ALA A 21 -8.27 15.16 4.12
N VAL A 22 -8.44 14.90 2.83
CA VAL A 22 -9.26 13.79 2.36
C VAL A 22 -8.54 12.52 2.78
N ALA A 23 -9.09 11.83 3.79
CA ALA A 23 -8.58 10.54 4.21
C ALA A 23 -8.68 9.57 3.03
N GLN A 24 -7.56 8.93 2.66
CA GLN A 24 -7.55 7.95 1.58
C GLN A 24 -8.31 6.71 2.03
N ARG A 25 -9.26 6.23 1.20
CA ARG A 25 -10.00 5.01 1.49
C ARG A 25 -9.29 3.83 0.85
N VAL A 26 -8.32 3.28 1.58
CA VAL A 26 -7.51 2.14 1.12
C VAL A 26 -7.76 0.91 2.01
N SER A 27 -7.92 -0.26 1.40
CA SER A 27 -7.92 -1.55 2.09
C SER A 27 -7.09 -2.58 1.34
N ILE A 28 -6.29 -3.36 2.05
CA ILE A 28 -5.50 -4.45 1.47
C ILE A 28 -5.96 -5.74 2.14
N GLN A 29 -6.36 -6.72 1.33
CA GLN A 29 -6.62 -8.08 1.77
C GLN A 29 -5.64 -9.00 1.06
N THR A 30 -5.00 -9.88 1.82
CA THR A 30 -4.05 -10.86 1.29
C THR A 30 -4.47 -12.26 1.67
N HIS A 31 -4.19 -13.22 0.78
CA HIS A 31 -4.43 -14.63 0.99
C HIS A 31 -3.18 -15.41 0.55
N LEU A 32 -2.67 -16.24 1.45
CA LEU A 32 -1.59 -17.17 1.14
C LEU A 32 -2.22 -18.51 0.76
N ASP A 33 -1.81 -19.05 -0.38
CA ASP A 33 -2.36 -20.29 -0.95
C ASP A 33 -2.15 -21.55 -0.08
N ARG A 34 -1.23 -21.49 0.89
CA ARG A 34 -0.87 -22.62 1.78
C ARG A 34 -0.42 -22.15 3.16
N SER A 35 -0.53 -23.03 4.16
CA SER A 35 -0.09 -22.72 5.53
C SER A 35 1.41 -22.96 5.77
N GLU A 36 2.07 -23.75 4.92
CA GLU A 36 3.48 -24.13 5.07
C GLU A 36 4.18 -24.13 3.69
N ILE A 37 5.43 -23.67 3.65
CA ILE A 37 6.26 -23.61 2.44
C ILE A 37 7.57 -24.30 2.78
N ARG A 38 7.90 -25.41 2.10
CA ARG A 38 9.21 -26.04 2.29
C ARG A 38 10.29 -25.29 1.50
N ILE A 39 11.54 -25.46 1.91
CA ILE A 39 12.69 -24.87 1.20
C ILE A 39 12.67 -25.32 -0.27
N GLY A 40 12.74 -24.35 -1.18
CA GLY A 40 12.68 -24.60 -2.63
C GLY A 40 11.26 -24.68 -3.22
N GLU A 41 10.21 -24.68 -2.40
CA GLU A 41 8.83 -24.61 -2.88
C GLU A 41 8.40 -23.16 -3.15
N ARG A 42 7.50 -22.99 -4.12
CA ARG A 42 6.88 -21.70 -4.44
C ARG A 42 5.48 -21.63 -3.88
N ALA A 43 5.14 -20.51 -3.27
CA ALA A 43 3.80 -20.19 -2.80
C ALA A 43 3.33 -18.87 -3.41
N ALA A 44 2.02 -18.78 -3.64
CA ALA A 44 1.39 -17.55 -4.12
C ALA A 44 0.71 -16.81 -2.96
N ILE A 45 0.99 -15.52 -2.85
CA ILE A 45 0.19 -14.57 -2.08
C ILE A 45 -0.67 -13.80 -3.06
N GLU A 46 -1.97 -14.03 -2.99
CA GLU A 46 -2.97 -13.26 -3.71
C GLU A 46 -3.33 -12.02 -2.91
N MET A 47 -3.42 -10.87 -3.58
CA MET A 47 -3.66 -9.60 -2.95
C MET A 47 -4.81 -8.88 -3.66
N THR A 48 -5.73 -8.34 -2.86
CA THR A 48 -6.81 -7.47 -3.32
C THR A 48 -6.66 -6.12 -2.63
N ILE A 49 -6.34 -5.10 -3.42
CA ILE A 49 -6.15 -3.73 -2.93
C ILE A 49 -7.33 -2.90 -3.42
N ARG A 50 -8.09 -2.29 -2.51
CA ARG A 50 -9.15 -1.34 -2.88
C ARG A 50 -8.71 0.07 -2.54
N THR A 51 -8.95 1.00 -3.45
CA THR A 51 -8.58 2.42 -3.30
C THR A 51 -9.61 3.31 -3.99
N ASP A 52 -9.90 4.47 -3.42
CA ASP A 52 -10.70 5.52 -4.05
C ASP A 52 -9.87 6.51 -4.90
N ASN A 53 -8.55 6.39 -4.88
CA ASN A 53 -7.62 7.20 -5.66
C ASN A 53 -6.48 6.35 -6.22
N LEU A 54 -6.74 5.67 -7.33
CA LEU A 54 -5.74 4.83 -8.00
C LEU A 54 -4.48 5.62 -8.38
N ALA A 55 -4.61 6.85 -8.89
CA ALA A 55 -3.49 7.65 -9.39
C ALA A 55 -2.45 7.95 -8.30
N ALA A 56 -2.91 8.20 -7.07
CA ALA A 56 -2.04 8.44 -5.91
C ALA A 56 -1.63 7.17 -5.15
N THR A 57 -2.23 6.03 -5.45
CA THR A 57 -1.95 4.77 -4.73
C THR A 57 -0.65 4.15 -5.24
N ARG A 58 0.27 3.86 -4.32
CA ARG A 58 1.52 3.15 -4.60
C ARG A 58 1.65 2.00 -3.61
N PHE A 59 1.97 0.82 -4.13
CA PHE A 59 2.30 -0.34 -3.31
C PHE A 59 3.81 -0.37 -3.12
N HIS A 60 4.27 -0.30 -1.87
CA HIS A 60 5.67 -0.44 -1.52
C HIS A 60 5.82 -1.61 -0.57
N LEU A 61 6.63 -2.58 -0.99
CA LEU A 61 6.98 -3.74 -0.20
C LEU A 61 8.41 -3.54 0.30
N VAL A 62 8.56 -3.48 1.61
CA VAL A 62 9.87 -3.34 2.26
C VAL A 62 10.36 -4.75 2.56
N GLU A 63 11.43 -5.15 1.88
CA GLU A 63 12.20 -6.35 2.24
C GLU A 63 12.87 -6.14 3.60
N ASP A 64 12.91 -7.18 4.42
CA ASP A 64 13.42 -7.09 5.78
C ASP A 64 14.96 -7.07 5.73
N SER A 65 15.51 -5.87 5.83
CA SER A 65 16.95 -5.62 5.75
C SER A 65 17.76 -6.15 6.94
N THR A 66 17.12 -6.78 7.93
CA THR A 66 17.82 -7.37 9.09
C THR A 66 18.57 -8.65 8.76
N GLY A 67 18.42 -9.20 7.55
CA GLY A 67 19.04 -10.47 7.14
C GLY A 67 18.39 -11.71 7.76
N THR A 68 17.31 -11.53 8.51
CA THR A 68 16.51 -12.60 9.12
C THR A 68 15.38 -13.10 8.21
N GLU A 69 15.47 -12.81 6.91
CA GLU A 69 14.44 -13.15 5.93
C GLU A 69 14.25 -14.67 5.84
N ARG A 70 13.01 -15.12 6.07
CA ARG A 70 12.62 -16.54 5.97
C ARG A 70 12.03 -16.89 4.61
N PHE A 71 11.78 -15.88 3.78
CA PHE A 71 11.24 -16.04 2.45
C PHE A 71 11.87 -15.01 1.51
N ARG A 72 11.87 -15.34 0.22
CA ARG A 72 12.29 -14.44 -0.86
C ARG A 72 11.14 -14.25 -1.83
N ILE A 73 11.00 -13.03 -2.33
CA ILE A 73 10.05 -12.71 -3.39
C ILE A 73 10.70 -13.06 -4.73
N LEU A 74 10.01 -13.90 -5.51
CA LEU A 74 10.43 -14.28 -6.85
C LEU A 74 9.77 -13.42 -7.92
N GLU A 75 8.52 -13.02 -7.68
CA GLU A 75 7.73 -12.23 -8.62
C GLU A 75 6.70 -11.41 -7.84
N PHE A 76 6.46 -10.18 -8.30
CA PHE A 76 5.36 -9.35 -7.82
C PHE A 76 4.78 -8.57 -9.00
N GLY A 77 3.46 -8.59 -9.15
CA GLY A 77 2.79 -7.83 -10.20
C GLY A 77 1.30 -7.63 -9.96
N ALA A 78 0.78 -6.51 -10.47
CA ALA A 78 -0.65 -6.31 -10.64
C ALA A 78 -1.15 -7.17 -11.80
N LEU A 79 -2.19 -7.95 -11.55
CA LEU A 79 -2.83 -8.83 -12.54
C LEU A 79 -3.97 -8.11 -13.27
N ASP A 80 -4.76 -7.34 -12.52
CA ASP A 80 -5.95 -6.68 -13.06
C ASP A 80 -6.35 -5.48 -12.19
N THR A 81 -7.12 -4.57 -12.76
CA THR A 81 -7.74 -3.45 -12.04
C THR A 81 -9.16 -3.24 -12.53
N ILE A 82 -10.12 -3.34 -11.62
CA ILE A 82 -11.55 -3.24 -11.91
C ILE A 82 -12.20 -2.14 -11.08
N ASN A 83 -13.27 -1.55 -11.60
CA ASN A 83 -14.11 -0.64 -10.81
C ASN A 83 -15.17 -1.47 -10.06
N VAL A 84 -15.21 -1.37 -8.73
CA VAL A 84 -16.15 -2.12 -7.87
C VAL A 84 -17.35 -1.28 -7.41
N GLY A 85 -17.46 -0.04 -7.88
CA GLY A 85 -18.58 0.86 -7.64
C GLY A 85 -18.15 2.26 -7.21
N GLY A 86 -18.80 3.27 -7.77
CA GLY A 86 -18.51 4.69 -7.48
C GLY A 86 -17.07 5.06 -7.84
N THR A 87 -16.33 5.59 -6.86
CA THR A 87 -14.92 5.97 -6.99
C THR A 87 -13.94 4.86 -6.62
N ILE A 88 -14.41 3.70 -6.15
CA ILE A 88 -13.54 2.64 -5.64
C ILE A 88 -13.06 1.73 -6.78
N GLN A 89 -11.75 1.60 -6.87
CA GLN A 89 -11.07 0.67 -7.75
C GLN A 89 -10.47 -0.47 -6.93
N GLU A 90 -10.56 -1.68 -7.47
CA GLU A 90 -9.98 -2.89 -6.91
C GLU A 90 -8.84 -3.35 -7.83
N ILE A 91 -7.64 -3.46 -7.28
CA ILE A 91 -6.44 -3.96 -7.95
C ILE A 91 -6.21 -5.38 -7.44
N LYS A 92 -6.20 -6.34 -8.35
CA LYS A 92 -5.75 -7.70 -8.07
C LYS A 92 -4.26 -7.77 -8.34
N ALA A 93 -3.50 -8.24 -7.37
CA ALA A 93 -2.07 -8.45 -7.49
C ALA A 93 -1.69 -9.83 -6.99
N ARG A 94 -0.57 -10.34 -7.47
CA ARG A 94 -0.02 -11.62 -7.05
C ARG A 94 1.46 -11.48 -6.78
N MET A 95 1.87 -12.11 -5.69
CA MET A 95 3.27 -12.25 -5.31
C MET A 95 3.61 -13.73 -5.25
N ILE A 96 4.72 -14.11 -5.87
CA ILE A 96 5.27 -15.46 -5.75
C ILE A 96 6.45 -15.38 -4.78
N ILE A 97 6.40 -16.19 -3.73
CA ILE A 97 7.44 -16.29 -2.73
C ILE A 97 8.02 -17.70 -2.67
N THR A 98 9.21 -17.83 -2.12
CA THR A 98 9.84 -19.11 -1.79
C THR A 98 10.46 -19.07 -0.40
N SER A 99 10.47 -20.21 0.29
CA SER A 99 11.19 -20.36 1.56
C SER A 99 12.69 -20.54 1.29
N PHE A 100 13.52 -19.88 2.09
CA PHE A 100 14.99 -20.01 2.02
C PHE A 100 15.56 -20.41 3.39
N ASP A 101 16.65 -21.18 3.38
CA ASP A 101 17.43 -21.48 4.58
C ASP A 101 18.62 -20.53 4.67
N SER A 102 18.57 -19.62 5.65
CA SER A 102 19.52 -18.52 5.83
C SER A 102 20.97 -18.99 6.09
N THR A 103 21.21 -20.28 6.37
CA THR A 103 22.56 -20.82 6.67
C THR A 103 23.55 -20.78 5.50
N LEU A 104 23.15 -20.30 4.32
CA LEU A 104 23.96 -20.25 3.10
C LEU A 104 24.40 -18.85 2.66
N ILE A 105 24.11 -17.81 3.45
CA ILE A 105 24.54 -16.43 3.16
C ILE A 105 25.42 -15.93 4.31
N THR A 106 26.75 -15.97 4.11
CA THR A 106 27.78 -15.33 4.94
C THR A 106 28.57 -14.33 4.12
#